data_AF-A0A5C6NFU6-F1
#
_entry.id   AF-A0A5C6NFU6-F1
#
_cell.length_a   1.000
_cell.length_b   1.000
_cell.length_c   1.000
_cell.angle_alpha   90.00
_cell.angle_beta   90.00
_cell.angle_gamma   90.00
#
_symmetry.space_group_name_H-M   'P 1'
#
loop_
_entity.id
_entity.type
_entity.pdbx_description
1 polymer ?
#
loop_
_entity_poly.entity_id
_entity_poly.type
_entity_poly.pdbx_seq_one_letter_code
_entity_poly.pdbx_strand_id
1 'polypeptide(L)'
;MALSFCGSENGTNGYRVTDSVFNNGCFVDALNLVPHVFLLFITFPILFIGWGSQSSKVQIHHNTWLHFPGHNLRWILTFLLLFVHVCEFAEGIVSNMEMNTNHLHLFMPAFMGFIAATTSVVYYHNIETSNFPKLLLVLFIYWVLAFITKSIKLWKFLEYDIGLKFLRCCITIFLVVLYALLMAVEVNVIRIRKYVFFSNPQKVKPPEDLQDLGVRFLQPFVNLLSKVQT
;
A
#
# COMPACT_ATOMS: atom_id res chain seq x y z
N MET A 1 -15.37 26.74 -12.56
CA MET A 1 -14.15 26.85 -11.74
C MET A 1 -13.18 25.78 -12.19
N ALA A 2 -11.91 26.10 -12.43
CA ALA A 2 -10.91 25.09 -12.80
C ALA A 2 -10.63 24.13 -11.62
N LEU A 3 -10.29 22.87 -11.91
CA LEU A 3 -9.76 21.97 -10.87
C LEU A 3 -8.33 22.40 -10.53
N SER A 4 -8.09 22.78 -9.28
CA SER A 4 -6.79 23.19 -8.76
C SER A 4 -6.32 22.26 -7.65
N PHE A 5 -5.09 21.77 -7.72
CA PHE A 5 -4.56 20.83 -6.72
C PHE A 5 -4.48 21.46 -5.32
N CYS A 6 -3.90 22.66 -5.21
CA CYS A 6 -3.73 23.38 -3.94
C CYS A 6 -4.84 24.37 -3.59
N GLY A 7 -5.78 24.64 -4.50
CA GLY A 7 -6.71 25.76 -4.35
C GLY A 7 -6.04 27.14 -4.43
N SER A 8 -6.86 28.19 -4.48
CA SER A 8 -6.43 29.59 -4.38
C SER A 8 -7.53 30.36 -3.67
N GLU A 9 -7.26 30.84 -2.46
CA GLU A 9 -8.22 31.59 -1.66
C GLU A 9 -7.76 33.04 -1.52
N ASN A 10 -8.68 33.99 -1.76
CA ASN A 10 -8.50 35.42 -1.50
C ASN A 10 -7.18 36.02 -2.06
N GLY A 11 -6.76 35.62 -3.26
CA GLY A 11 -5.56 36.12 -3.92
C GLY A 11 -4.24 35.52 -3.40
N THR A 12 -4.30 34.55 -2.48
CA THR A 12 -3.14 33.76 -2.06
C THR A 12 -3.05 32.48 -2.89
N ASN A 13 -1.99 32.35 -3.68
CA ASN A 13 -1.72 31.13 -4.42
C ASN A 13 -1.30 30.04 -3.45
N GLY A 14 -2.08 28.95 -3.32
CA GLY A 14 -1.73 27.76 -2.55
C GLY A 14 -0.42 27.08 -3.02
N TYR A 15 0.08 27.48 -4.20
CA TYR A 15 1.37 27.08 -4.76
C TYR A 15 2.57 27.93 -4.29
N ARG A 16 2.36 28.95 -3.45
CA ARG A 16 3.44 29.85 -3.02
C ARG A 16 4.37 29.14 -2.02
N VAL A 17 5.68 29.24 -2.23
CA VAL A 17 6.70 28.53 -1.45
C VAL A 17 7.70 29.51 -0.82
N THR A 18 7.21 30.55 -0.16
CA THR A 18 8.05 31.64 0.38
C THR A 18 8.85 31.23 1.61
N ASP A 19 8.32 30.33 2.45
CA ASP A 19 8.85 30.06 3.79
C ASP A 19 9.38 28.63 3.96
N SER A 20 9.93 28.04 2.88
CA SER A 20 10.38 26.64 2.73
C SER A 20 9.35 25.70 2.08
N VAL A 21 9.87 24.74 1.31
CA VAL A 21 9.10 23.76 0.53
C VAL A 21 8.23 22.87 1.42
N PHE A 22 8.74 22.43 2.57
CA PHE A 22 8.01 21.55 3.50
C PHE A 22 7.02 22.29 4.41
N ASN A 23 7.04 23.62 4.42
CA ASN A 23 6.09 24.43 5.19
C ASN A 23 4.80 24.70 4.40
N ASN A 24 4.79 24.40 3.10
CA ASN A 24 3.57 24.43 2.31
C ASN A 24 2.81 23.11 2.48
N GLY A 25 1.64 23.15 3.13
CA GLY A 25 0.80 21.97 3.36
C GLY A 25 0.40 21.24 2.09
N CYS A 26 0.11 21.97 1.00
CA CYS A 26 -0.21 21.35 -0.28
C CYS A 26 0.98 20.60 -0.88
N PHE A 27 2.20 21.11 -0.71
CA PHE A 27 3.41 20.40 -1.17
C PHE A 27 3.60 19.09 -0.39
N VAL A 28 3.39 19.10 0.92
CA VAL A 28 3.48 17.89 1.74
C VAL A 28 2.44 16.84 1.32
N ASP A 29 1.24 17.27 0.95
CA ASP A 29 0.22 16.37 0.40
C ASP A 29 0.55 15.88 -1.02
N ALA A 30 1.17 16.72 -1.86
CA ALA A 30 1.73 16.30 -3.14
C ALA A 30 2.83 15.23 -2.96
N LEU A 31 3.70 15.39 -1.96
CA LEU A 31 4.76 14.45 -1.66
C LEU A 31 4.20 13.08 -1.25
N ASN A 32 3.07 13.04 -0.54
CA ASN A 32 2.37 11.80 -0.18
C ASN A 32 1.78 11.05 -1.38
N LEU A 33 1.61 11.71 -2.53
CA LEU A 33 1.17 11.06 -3.76
C LEU A 33 2.28 10.19 -4.41
N VAL A 34 3.54 10.60 -4.22
CA VAL A 34 4.70 10.05 -4.94
C VAL A 34 4.87 8.54 -4.72
N PRO A 35 4.84 8.00 -3.48
CA PRO A 35 5.02 6.56 -3.27
C PRO A 35 3.91 5.72 -3.92
N HIS A 36 2.68 6.20 -3.90
CA HIS A 36 1.53 5.50 -4.46
C HIS A 36 1.60 5.41 -5.98
N VAL A 37 1.91 6.53 -6.64
CA VAL A 37 2.09 6.56 -8.09
C VAL A 37 3.28 5.71 -8.50
N PHE A 38 4.39 5.78 -7.77
CA PHE A 38 5.58 4.95 -8.00
C PHE A 38 5.25 3.44 -7.98
N LEU A 39 4.51 2.98 -6.97
CA LEU A 39 4.10 1.57 -6.91
C LEU A 39 3.25 1.18 -8.11
N LEU A 40 2.26 1.99 -8.47
CA LEU A 40 1.38 1.69 -9.60
C LEU A 40 2.14 1.60 -10.92
N PHE A 41 3.05 2.54 -11.19
CA PHE A 41 3.86 2.52 -12.40
C PHE A 41 4.76 1.29 -12.51
N ILE A 42 5.33 0.82 -11.40
CA ILE A 42 6.22 -0.35 -11.42
C ILE A 42 5.43 -1.66 -11.48
N THR A 43 4.34 -1.75 -10.72
CA THR A 43 3.56 -3.00 -10.61
C THR A 43 2.71 -3.24 -11.85
N PHE A 44 2.25 -2.20 -12.54
CA PHE A 44 1.36 -2.34 -13.70
C PHE A 44 2.00 -3.19 -14.82
N PRO A 45 3.21 -2.91 -15.33
CA PRO A 45 3.87 -3.78 -16.31
C PRO A 45 4.07 -5.22 -15.82
N ILE A 46 4.45 -5.39 -14.54
CA ILE A 46 4.73 -6.73 -13.97
C ILE A 46 3.45 -7.57 -13.93
N LEU A 47 2.33 -6.97 -13.53
CA LEU A 47 1.02 -7.63 -13.49
C LEU A 47 0.53 -7.99 -14.89
N PHE A 48 0.73 -7.11 -15.89
CA PHE A 48 0.36 -7.39 -17.28
C PHE A 48 1.17 -8.54 -17.89
N ILE A 49 2.48 -8.58 -17.64
CA ILE A 49 3.33 -9.70 -18.09
C ILE A 49 2.93 -11.00 -17.39
N GLY A 50 2.69 -10.95 -16.08
CA GLY A 50 2.25 -12.10 -15.29
C GLY A 50 0.91 -12.67 -15.79
N TRP A 51 -0.06 -11.82 -16.08
CA TRP A 51 -1.35 -12.22 -16.65
C TRP A 51 -1.19 -12.82 -18.05
N GLY A 52 -0.48 -12.14 -18.96
CA GLY A 52 -0.27 -12.64 -20.33
C GLY A 52 0.43 -14.00 -20.37
N SER A 53 1.38 -14.24 -19.46
CA SER A 53 2.05 -15.54 -19.36
C SER A 53 1.19 -16.64 -18.74
N GLN A 54 0.28 -16.34 -17.81
CA GLN A 54 -0.67 -17.31 -17.26
C GLN A 54 -1.73 -17.71 -18.29
N SER A 55 -2.21 -16.76 -19.10
CA SER A 55 -3.20 -17.01 -20.15
C SER A 55 -2.72 -17.96 -21.26
N SER A 56 -1.40 -18.13 -21.43
CA SER A 56 -0.80 -19.00 -22.44
C SER A 56 -0.41 -20.38 -21.91
N LYS A 57 -0.44 -20.61 -20.59
CA LYS A 57 0.03 -21.85 -19.93
C LYS A 57 -1.05 -22.52 -19.05
N VAL A 58 -2.31 -22.50 -19.50
CA VAL A 58 -3.49 -22.98 -18.77
C VAL A 58 -3.44 -24.47 -18.33
N GLN A 59 -2.49 -25.29 -18.81
CA GLN A 59 -2.51 -26.74 -18.54
C GLN A 59 -1.42 -27.31 -17.62
N ILE A 60 -0.46 -26.54 -17.09
CA ILE A 60 0.55 -27.15 -16.20
C ILE A 60 0.92 -26.21 -15.06
N HIS A 61 0.22 -26.32 -13.93
CA HIS A 61 0.82 -26.14 -12.61
C HIS A 61 -0.02 -26.87 -11.56
N HIS A 62 0.40 -28.07 -11.17
CA HIS A 62 0.05 -28.58 -9.85
C HIS A 62 0.67 -27.63 -8.84
N ASN A 63 -0.19 -26.78 -8.26
CA ASN A 63 0.23 -25.61 -7.50
C ASN A 63 0.85 -26.03 -6.18
N THR A 64 2.11 -25.69 -6.03
CA THR A 64 2.85 -25.77 -4.80
C THR A 64 2.68 -24.43 -4.09
N TRP A 65 1.43 -24.14 -3.68
CA TRP A 65 1.07 -22.86 -3.08
C TRP A 65 1.63 -22.79 -1.66
N LEU A 66 2.58 -21.89 -1.44
CA LEU A 66 3.33 -21.80 -0.19
C LEU A 66 3.20 -20.39 0.37
N HIS A 67 2.31 -20.24 1.35
CA HIS A 67 2.10 -18.98 2.06
C HIS A 67 3.40 -18.47 2.67
N PHE A 68 3.70 -17.18 2.46
CA PHE A 68 4.82 -16.57 3.16
C PHE A 68 4.53 -16.46 4.67
N PRO A 69 5.55 -16.58 5.55
CA PRO A 69 5.36 -16.38 6.98
C PRO A 69 4.81 -14.97 7.25
N GLY A 70 3.74 -14.86 8.04
CA GLY A 70 3.07 -13.58 8.30
C GLY A 70 1.97 -13.18 7.31
N HIS A 71 1.59 -14.07 6.38
CA HIS A 71 0.49 -13.86 5.42
C HIS A 71 -0.80 -13.35 6.10
N ASN A 72 -1.29 -14.02 7.14
CA ASN A 72 -2.53 -13.62 7.82
C ASN A 72 -2.45 -12.21 8.44
N LEU A 73 -1.34 -11.90 9.13
CA LEU A 73 -1.13 -10.59 9.75
C LEU A 73 -1.08 -9.49 8.69
N ARG A 74 -0.38 -9.75 7.58
CA ARG A 74 -0.32 -8.84 6.44
C ARG A 74 -1.71 -8.52 5.89
N TRP A 75 -2.54 -9.54 5.66
CA TRP A 75 -3.90 -9.34 5.17
C TRP A 75 -4.74 -8.48 6.11
N ILE A 76 -4.72 -8.78 7.41
CA ILE A 76 -5.44 -8.00 8.43
C ILE A 76 -4.98 -6.54 8.40
N LEU A 77 -3.67 -6.30 8.38
CA LEU A 77 -3.10 -4.95 8.31
C LEU A 77 -3.47 -4.23 7.01
N THR A 78 -3.49 -4.92 5.86
CA THR A 78 -3.91 -4.32 4.59
C THR A 78 -5.41 -3.99 4.55
N PHE A 79 -6.28 -4.80 5.16
CA PHE A 79 -7.70 -4.46 5.29
C PHE A 79 -7.92 -3.24 6.16
N LEU A 80 -7.21 -3.18 7.29
CA LEU A 80 -7.26 -2.02 8.17
C LEU A 80 -6.72 -0.77 7.46
N LEU A 81 -5.64 -0.90 6.69
CA LEU A 81 -5.10 0.17 5.85
C LEU A 81 -6.12 0.66 4.81
N LEU A 82 -6.80 -0.24 4.10
CA LEU A 82 -7.85 0.12 3.14
C LEU A 82 -8.99 0.86 3.82
N PHE A 83 -9.44 0.39 4.98
CA PHE A 83 -10.49 1.03 5.75
C PHE A 83 -10.09 2.47 6.17
N VAL A 84 -8.88 2.65 6.70
CA VAL A 84 -8.40 3.97 7.11
C VAL A 84 -8.23 4.91 5.91
N HIS A 85 -7.83 4.40 4.73
CA HIS A 85 -7.82 5.22 3.49
C HIS A 85 -9.21 5.68 3.07
N VAL A 86 -10.25 4.84 3.22
CA VAL A 86 -11.63 5.27 2.96
C VAL A 86 -12.04 6.38 3.94
N CYS A 87 -11.64 6.28 5.21
CA CYS A 87 -11.86 7.35 6.18
C CYS A 87 -11.12 8.65 5.81
N GLU A 88 -9.84 8.57 5.41
CA GLU A 88 -9.05 9.74 4.97
C GLU A 88 -9.70 10.38 3.72
N PHE A 89 -10.17 9.56 2.78
CA PHE A 89 -10.84 10.02 1.57
C PHE A 89 -12.18 10.73 1.88
N ALA A 90 -13.01 10.15 2.74
CA ALA A 90 -14.28 10.75 3.15
C ALA A 90 -14.06 12.09 3.88
N GLU A 91 -13.09 12.14 4.80
CA GLU A 91 -12.72 13.36 5.52
C GLU A 91 -12.19 14.44 4.55
N GLY A 92 -11.39 14.04 3.55
CA GLY A 92 -10.89 14.93 2.50
C GLY A 92 -12.00 15.52 1.62
N ILE A 93 -13.00 14.72 1.24
CA ILE A 93 -14.17 15.20 0.47
C ILE A 93 -14.97 16.21 1.27
N VAL A 94 -15.34 15.86 2.51
CA VAL A 94 -16.14 16.75 3.37
C VAL A 94 -15.39 18.07 3.62
N SER A 95 -14.09 18.00 3.87
CA SER A 95 -13.26 19.21 4.01
C SER A 95 -13.26 20.07 2.76
N ASN A 96 -13.15 19.46 1.57
CA ASN A 96 -13.14 20.19 0.31
C ASN A 96 -14.49 20.87 0.00
N MET A 97 -15.61 20.29 0.44
CA MET A 97 -16.95 20.85 0.22
C MET A 97 -17.19 22.15 1.00
N GLU A 98 -16.55 22.31 2.16
CA GLU A 98 -16.63 23.52 2.98
C GLU A 98 -15.72 24.66 2.48
N MET A 99 -14.83 24.40 1.52
CA MET A 99 -13.90 25.40 0.99
C MET A 99 -14.48 26.14 -0.23
N ASN A 100 -14.06 27.39 -0.43
CA ASN A 100 -14.56 28.24 -1.52
C ASN A 100 -14.00 27.83 -2.89
N THR A 101 -12.84 27.19 -2.92
CA THR A 101 -12.23 26.66 -4.16
C THR A 101 -11.97 25.16 -4.06
N ASN A 102 -11.68 24.53 -5.20
CA ASN A 102 -11.34 23.11 -5.23
C ASN A 102 -9.90 22.90 -4.72
N HIS A 103 -9.75 21.98 -3.77
CA HIS A 103 -8.51 21.59 -3.11
C HIS A 103 -8.31 20.08 -3.24
N LEU A 104 -7.93 19.58 -4.43
CA LEU A 104 -7.80 18.13 -4.66
C LEU A 104 -6.79 17.46 -3.72
N HIS A 105 -5.75 18.17 -3.28
CA HIS A 105 -4.72 17.62 -2.39
C HIS A 105 -5.27 17.04 -1.08
N LEU A 106 -6.50 17.42 -0.68
CA LEU A 106 -7.17 16.90 0.50
C LEU A 106 -7.62 15.44 0.39
N PHE A 107 -7.99 14.98 -0.81
CA PHE A 107 -8.53 13.63 -1.00
C PHE A 107 -7.78 12.80 -2.04
N MET A 108 -7.07 13.43 -3.00
CA MET A 108 -6.36 12.70 -4.05
C MET A 108 -5.28 11.74 -3.51
N PRO A 109 -4.42 12.15 -2.55
CA PRO A 109 -3.44 11.24 -1.97
C PRO A 109 -4.07 10.03 -1.28
N ALA A 110 -5.21 10.21 -0.59
CA ALA A 110 -5.94 9.11 0.05
C ALA A 110 -6.55 8.15 -0.99
N PHE A 111 -7.14 8.69 -2.05
CA PHE A 111 -7.69 7.89 -3.15
C PHE A 111 -6.62 7.07 -3.85
N MET A 112 -5.48 7.69 -4.17
CA MET A 112 -4.35 6.98 -4.78
C MET A 112 -3.71 5.99 -3.80
N GLY A 113 -3.70 6.29 -2.51
CA GLY A 113 -3.30 5.37 -1.43
C GLY A 113 -4.17 4.12 -1.38
N PHE A 114 -5.49 4.27 -1.53
CA PHE A 114 -6.44 3.17 -1.62
C PHE A 114 -6.21 2.28 -2.85
N ILE A 115 -6.02 2.89 -4.03
CA ILE A 115 -5.70 2.15 -5.27
C ILE A 115 -4.37 1.42 -5.09
N ALA A 116 -3.32 2.09 -4.62
CA ALA A 116 -2.01 1.51 -4.40
C ALA A 116 -2.05 0.36 -3.37
N ALA A 117 -2.79 0.49 -2.28
CA ALA A 117 -2.99 -0.57 -1.30
C ALA A 117 -3.69 -1.79 -1.95
N THR A 118 -4.73 -1.57 -2.75
CA THR A 118 -5.42 -2.65 -3.48
C THR A 118 -4.48 -3.35 -4.47
N THR A 119 -3.74 -2.57 -5.27
CA THR A 119 -2.74 -3.11 -6.20
C THR A 119 -1.63 -3.86 -5.47
N SER A 120 -1.21 -3.41 -4.28
CA SER A 120 -0.19 -4.10 -3.48
C SER A 120 -0.64 -5.50 -3.03
N VAL A 121 -1.93 -5.67 -2.74
CA VAL A 121 -2.52 -6.97 -2.38
C VAL A 121 -2.54 -7.90 -3.59
N VAL A 122 -3.00 -7.40 -4.74
CA VAL A 122 -3.00 -8.17 -6.00
C VAL A 122 -1.57 -8.55 -6.40
N TYR A 123 -0.64 -7.61 -6.29
CA TYR A 123 0.78 -7.83 -6.59
C TYR A 123 1.40 -8.89 -5.67
N TYR A 124 1.13 -8.82 -4.37
CA TYR A 124 1.57 -9.83 -3.42
C TYR A 124 1.03 -11.21 -3.73
N HIS A 125 -0.27 -11.32 -4.02
CA HIS A 125 -0.88 -12.59 -4.37
C HIS A 125 -0.23 -13.22 -5.61
N ASN A 126 0.08 -12.40 -6.63
CA ASN A 126 0.80 -12.85 -7.82
C ASN A 126 2.24 -13.30 -7.53
N ILE A 127 2.92 -12.66 -6.58
CA ILE A 127 4.27 -13.10 -6.15
C ILE A 127 4.19 -14.43 -5.39
N GLU A 128 3.17 -14.62 -4.56
CA GLU A 128 2.96 -15.84 -3.80
C GLU A 128 2.61 -17.04 -4.70
N THR A 129 1.80 -16.82 -5.74
CA THR A 129 1.50 -17.86 -6.73
C THR A 129 2.70 -18.16 -7.64
N SER A 130 3.51 -17.15 -8.00
CA SER A 130 4.71 -17.33 -8.83
C SER A 130 5.97 -17.78 -8.05
N ASN A 131 5.93 -17.76 -6.71
CA ASN A 131 7.05 -18.13 -5.83
C ASN A 131 8.38 -17.39 -6.13
N PHE A 132 8.35 -16.13 -6.56
CA PHE A 132 9.54 -15.33 -6.85
C PHE A 132 9.78 -14.21 -5.82
N PRO A 133 10.40 -14.50 -4.65
CA PRO A 133 10.43 -13.58 -3.50
C PRO A 133 11.25 -12.31 -3.75
N LYS A 134 12.14 -12.26 -4.74
CA LYS A 134 12.93 -11.05 -5.07
C LYS A 134 12.04 -9.87 -5.48
N LEU A 135 10.85 -10.13 -6.04
CA LEU A 135 9.87 -9.10 -6.42
C LEU A 135 9.21 -8.42 -5.20
N LEU A 136 9.26 -9.04 -4.00
CA LEU A 136 8.77 -8.42 -2.76
C LEU A 136 9.61 -7.19 -2.36
N LEU A 137 10.85 -7.08 -2.83
CA LEU A 137 11.72 -5.94 -2.52
C LEU A 137 11.14 -4.62 -3.03
N VAL A 138 10.48 -4.63 -4.19
CA VAL A 138 9.76 -3.46 -4.73
C VAL A 138 8.73 -2.96 -3.73
N LEU A 139 8.00 -3.89 -3.12
CA LEU A 139 6.96 -3.54 -2.18
C LEU A 139 7.52 -3.09 -0.83
N PHE A 140 8.63 -3.68 -0.37
CA PHE A 140 9.35 -3.18 0.79
C PHE A 140 9.79 -1.72 0.61
N ILE A 141 10.37 -1.37 -0.54
CA ILE A 141 10.75 0.02 -0.86
C ILE A 141 9.51 0.93 -0.82
N TYR A 142 8.38 0.50 -1.38
CA TYR A 142 7.13 1.25 -1.32
C TYR A 142 6.69 1.55 0.12
N TRP A 143 6.68 0.56 1.01
CA TRP A 143 6.28 0.77 2.40
C TRP A 143 7.21 1.74 3.13
N VAL A 144 8.51 1.67 2.86
CA VAL A 144 9.51 2.61 3.41
C VAL A 144 9.23 4.04 2.92
N LEU A 145 9.02 4.22 1.62
CA LEU A 145 8.71 5.53 1.05
C LEU A 145 7.40 6.10 1.60
N ALA A 146 6.33 5.30 1.65
CA ALA A 146 5.03 5.71 2.18
C ALA A 146 5.11 6.07 3.69
N PHE A 147 5.88 5.30 4.47
CA PHE A 147 6.13 5.59 5.88
C PHE A 147 6.85 6.93 6.05
N ILE A 148 7.92 7.19 5.27
CA ILE A 148 8.68 8.43 5.34
C ILE A 148 7.80 9.63 4.99
N THR A 149 7.07 9.60 3.87
CA THR A 149 6.25 10.74 3.44
C THR A 149 5.11 11.05 4.42
N LYS A 150 4.44 10.02 4.95
CA LYS A 150 3.39 10.22 5.97
C LYS A 150 3.98 10.68 7.30
N SER A 151 5.18 10.26 7.67
CA SER A 151 5.88 10.75 8.86
C SER A 151 6.25 12.23 8.75
N ILE A 152 6.66 12.68 7.56
CA ILE A 152 6.89 14.12 7.30
C ILE A 152 5.59 14.92 7.49
N LYS A 153 4.45 14.42 6.97
CA LYS A 153 3.14 15.05 7.17
C LYS A 153 2.76 15.13 8.65
N LEU A 154 2.94 14.03 9.39
CA LEU A 154 2.68 13.99 10.82
C LEU A 154 3.57 14.97 11.59
N TRP A 155 4.87 15.03 11.27
CA TRP A 155 5.80 15.98 11.90
C TRP A 155 5.35 17.42 11.71
N LYS A 156 4.87 17.77 10.51
CA LYS A 156 4.33 19.10 10.23
C LYS A 156 3.07 19.40 11.05
N PHE A 157 2.18 18.42 11.24
CA PHE A 157 1.04 18.60 12.13
C PHE A 157 1.44 18.89 13.58
N LEU A 158 2.50 18.25 14.07
CA LEU A 158 3.05 18.52 15.41
C LEU A 158 3.70 19.91 15.50
N GLU A 159 4.42 20.33 14.45
CA GLU A 159 5.08 21.65 14.39
C GLU A 159 4.08 22.81 14.38
N TYR A 160 2.94 22.66 13.71
CA TYR A 160 1.86 23.65 13.66
C TYR A 160 0.86 23.56 14.83
N ASP A 161 1.17 22.77 15.87
CA ASP A 161 0.30 22.52 17.03
C ASP A 161 -1.13 22.07 16.65
N ILE A 162 -1.24 21.33 15.54
CA ILE A 162 -2.50 20.71 15.09
C ILE A 162 -2.75 19.50 15.98
N GLY A 163 -3.42 19.76 17.11
CA GLY A 163 -3.69 18.75 18.12
C GLY A 163 -4.57 17.59 17.64
N LEU A 164 -4.66 16.55 18.48
CA LEU A 164 -5.50 15.35 18.28
C LEU A 164 -7.01 15.64 18.18
N LYS A 165 -7.43 16.90 18.35
CA LYS A 165 -8.81 17.35 18.16
C LYS A 165 -9.24 17.28 16.69
N PHE A 166 -8.28 17.36 15.75
CA PHE A 166 -8.56 17.26 14.32
C PHE A 166 -8.54 15.81 13.85
N LEU A 167 -9.63 15.37 13.22
CA LEU A 167 -9.81 14.01 12.73
C LEU A 167 -8.67 13.59 11.76
N ARG A 168 -8.23 14.50 10.87
CA ARG A 168 -7.12 14.26 9.94
C ARG A 168 -5.80 13.93 10.63
N CYS A 169 -5.52 14.55 11.78
CA CYS A 169 -4.31 14.27 12.56
C CYS A 169 -4.37 12.84 13.12
N CYS A 170 -5.50 12.46 13.73
CA CYS A 170 -5.73 11.10 14.24
C CYS A 170 -5.61 10.03 13.13
N ILE A 171 -6.25 10.26 11.97
CA ILE A 171 -6.17 9.35 10.81
C ILE A 171 -4.71 9.22 10.35
N THR A 172 -3.97 10.33 10.27
CA THR A 172 -2.55 10.32 9.86
C THR A 172 -1.69 9.52 10.83
N ILE A 173 -1.91 9.63 12.14
CA ILE A 173 -1.23 8.82 13.16
C ILE A 173 -1.51 7.32 12.93
N PHE A 174 -2.78 6.95 12.75
CA PHE A 174 -3.14 5.56 12.44
C PHE A 174 -2.46 5.05 11.17
N LEU A 175 -2.40 5.84 10.11
CA LEU A 175 -1.71 5.48 8.87
C LEU A 175 -0.21 5.28 9.07
N VAL A 176 0.47 6.17 9.81
CA VAL A 176 1.90 6.03 10.11
C VAL A 176 2.17 4.73 10.86
N VAL A 177 1.34 4.40 11.86
CA VAL A 177 1.44 3.13 12.61
C VAL A 177 1.21 1.93 11.68
N LEU A 178 0.20 1.97 10.82
CA LEU A 178 -0.10 0.87 9.89
C LEU A 178 1.03 0.63 8.89
N TYR A 179 1.59 1.70 8.31
CA TYR A 179 2.73 1.59 7.41
C TYR A 179 3.97 1.03 8.12
N ALA A 180 4.22 1.43 9.38
CA ALA A 180 5.31 0.88 10.18
C ALA A 180 5.13 -0.62 10.47
N LEU A 181 3.91 -1.05 10.82
CA LEU A 181 3.59 -2.46 11.06
C LEU A 181 3.75 -3.30 9.79
N LEU A 182 3.25 -2.81 8.64
CA LEU A 182 3.42 -3.48 7.34
C LEU A 182 4.90 -3.59 6.94
N MET A 183 5.67 -2.53 7.15
CA MET A 183 7.12 -2.56 6.96
C MET A 183 7.79 -3.61 7.85
N ALA A 184 7.41 -3.71 9.13
CA ALA A 184 7.93 -4.73 10.04
C ALA A 184 7.61 -6.17 9.59
N VAL A 185 6.41 -6.39 9.03
CA VAL A 185 6.03 -7.68 8.44
C VAL A 185 6.94 -8.04 7.26
N GLU A 186 7.22 -7.10 6.35
CA GLU A 186 8.13 -7.35 5.23
C GLU A 186 9.55 -7.64 5.70
N VAL A 187 10.06 -6.91 6.71
CA VAL A 187 11.38 -7.18 7.31
C VAL A 187 11.43 -8.60 7.89
N ASN A 188 10.34 -9.05 8.53
CA ASN A 188 10.25 -10.42 9.05
C ASN A 188 10.28 -11.47 7.92
N VAL A 189 9.55 -11.24 6.83
CA VAL A 189 9.55 -12.11 5.64
C VAL A 189 10.96 -12.19 5.03
N ILE A 190 11.64 -11.05 4.88
CA ILE A 190 13.02 -10.97 4.37
C ILE A 190 13.98 -11.75 5.28
N ARG A 191 13.87 -11.58 6.61
CA ARG A 191 14.69 -12.30 7.60
C ARG A 191 14.50 -13.82 7.51
N ILE A 192 13.27 -14.29 7.47
CA ILE A 192 12.96 -15.72 7.52
C ILE A 192 13.38 -16.42 6.21
N ARG A 193 13.07 -15.83 5.06
CA ARG A 193 13.33 -16.46 3.76
C ARG A 193 14.76 -16.21 3.22
N LYS A 194 15.52 -15.26 3.81
CA LYS A 194 16.93 -14.96 3.47
C LYS A 194 17.20 -14.78 1.97
N TYR A 195 16.28 -14.19 1.21
CA TYR A 195 16.45 -14.01 -0.25
C TYR A 195 17.14 -12.70 -0.65
N VAL A 196 17.36 -11.79 0.31
CA VAL A 196 18.13 -10.56 0.12
C VAL A 196 19.39 -10.69 0.97
N PHE A 197 20.57 -10.59 0.35
CA PHE A 197 21.91 -10.63 0.97
C PHE A 197 22.47 -11.96 1.50
N PHE A 198 21.76 -13.09 1.42
CA PHE A 198 22.33 -14.39 1.82
C PHE A 198 22.60 -15.30 0.62
N SER A 199 23.79 -15.90 0.60
CA SER A 199 24.30 -16.73 -0.51
C SER A 199 23.53 -18.04 -0.72
N ASN A 200 22.68 -18.46 0.22
CA ASN A 200 21.87 -19.68 0.13
C ASN A 200 20.39 -19.39 0.44
N PRO A 201 19.53 -19.22 -0.58
CA PRO A 201 18.09 -19.03 -0.36
C PRO A 201 17.47 -20.32 0.20
N GLN A 202 16.70 -20.22 1.28
CA GLN A 202 15.94 -21.35 1.81
C GLN A 202 14.78 -21.69 0.86
N LYS A 203 14.95 -22.74 0.04
CA LYS A 203 13.86 -23.34 -0.73
C LYS A 203 13.02 -24.19 0.22
N VAL A 204 11.87 -23.67 0.63
CA VAL A 204 10.89 -24.46 1.39
C VAL A 204 10.10 -25.30 0.39
N LYS A 205 10.04 -26.61 0.62
CA LYS A 205 9.21 -27.51 -0.18
C LYS A 205 7.73 -27.28 0.17
N PRO A 206 6.83 -27.31 -0.81
CA PRO A 206 5.38 -27.29 -0.60
C PRO A 206 4.92 -28.48 0.24
N PRO A 207 3.83 -28.34 1.02
CA PRO A 207 3.24 -29.44 1.78
C PRO A 207 2.95 -30.65 0.89
N GLU A 208 3.15 -31.86 1.41
CA GLU A 208 2.91 -33.12 0.67
C GLU A 208 1.43 -33.27 0.26
N ASP A 209 0.50 -32.73 1.05
CA ASP A 209 -0.94 -32.76 0.78
C ASP A 209 -1.35 -32.01 -0.51
N LEU A 210 -0.59 -31.00 -0.94
CA LEU A 210 -0.83 -30.28 -2.21
C LEU A 210 -0.26 -31.03 -3.43
N GLN A 211 0.59 -32.03 -3.19
CA GLN A 211 1.20 -32.86 -4.24
C GLN A 211 0.35 -34.09 -4.56
N ASP A 212 -0.61 -34.42 -3.69
CA ASP A 212 -1.49 -35.57 -3.86
C ASP A 212 -2.64 -35.22 -4.82
N LEU A 213 -2.67 -35.90 -5.97
CA LEU A 213 -3.56 -35.61 -7.12
C LEU A 213 -5.06 -35.79 -6.83
N GLY A 214 -5.43 -36.30 -5.64
CA GLY A 214 -6.80 -36.68 -5.28
C GLY A 214 -7.56 -35.70 -4.38
N VAL A 215 -6.92 -34.65 -3.83
CA VAL A 215 -7.59 -33.78 -2.85
C VAL A 215 -8.40 -32.67 -3.52
N ARG A 216 -9.73 -32.80 -3.41
CA ARG A 216 -10.73 -31.81 -3.85
C ARG A 216 -10.90 -30.62 -2.87
N PHE A 217 -10.18 -30.62 -1.75
CA PHE A 217 -10.30 -29.63 -0.68
C PHE A 217 -8.99 -28.82 -0.52
N LEU A 218 -8.94 -27.62 -1.12
CA LEU A 218 -7.83 -26.66 -0.97
C LEU A 218 -8.03 -25.68 0.19
N GLN A 219 -9.13 -25.78 0.95
CA GLN A 219 -9.55 -24.80 1.96
C GLN A 219 -8.48 -24.43 3.03
N PRO A 220 -7.58 -25.32 3.47
CA PRO A 220 -6.50 -24.94 4.40
C PRO A 220 -5.51 -23.94 3.78
N PHE A 221 -5.33 -24.02 2.46
CA PHE A 221 -4.28 -23.36 1.69
C PHE A 221 -4.75 -22.12 0.92
N VAL A 222 -6.03 -21.72 1.02
CA VAL A 222 -6.53 -20.52 0.34
C VAL A 222 -6.24 -19.22 1.13
N ASN A 223 -6.18 -18.09 0.42
CA ASN A 223 -6.06 -16.75 1.03
C ASN A 223 -7.19 -16.49 2.03
N LEU A 224 -6.95 -15.61 3.01
CA LEU A 224 -7.95 -15.26 4.03
C LEU A 224 -9.30 -14.82 3.42
N LEU A 225 -9.27 -14.05 2.33
CA LEU A 225 -10.48 -13.64 1.59
C LEU A 225 -11.29 -14.85 1.07
N SER A 226 -10.59 -15.82 0.50
CA SER A 226 -11.20 -17.05 -0.02
C SER A 226 -11.66 -17.99 1.10
N LYS A 227 -11.12 -17.87 2.33
CA LYS A 227 -11.59 -18.62 3.50
C LYS A 227 -12.93 -18.12 4.05
N VAL A 228 -13.26 -16.84 3.83
CA VAL A 228 -14.50 -16.23 4.34
C VAL A 228 -15.67 -16.44 3.36
N GLN A 229 -15.38 -16.72 2.09
CA GLN A 229 -16.37 -16.76 1.01
C GLN A 229 -16.94 -18.17 0.71
N THR A 230 -16.48 -19.20 1.44
CA THR A 230 -16.97 -20.60 1.40
C THR A 230 -17.47 -21.03 2.77
#